data_AF-A0A1F5VF06-F1
#
_entry.id   AF-A0A1F5VF06-F1
#
_cell.length_a   1.000
_cell.length_b   1.000
_cell.length_c   1.000
_cell.angle_alpha   90.00
_cell.angle_beta   90.00
_cell.angle_gamma   90.00
#
_symmetry.space_group_name_H-M   'P 1'
#
loop_
_entity.id
_entity.type
_entity.pdbx_description
1 polymer ?
#
loop_
_entity_poly.entity_id
_entity_poly.type
_entity_poly.pdbx_seq_one_letter_code
_entity_poly.pdbx_strand_id
1 'polypeptide(L)'
;MAKSVGLRVTVIICGSLGQETRFSEITYQNRNPITVHEILRHFAISAPRDGSKIWIKRADSETFRKTRYEMNSQLPWDEFNNCVIVIAPDLETAKNALNPPRQQPIADPLKAFEENLERQKRLWREKRQAKEARGPCVPRSLELKNQKISAIVRKKRKARLEALKKTEENDKNTPDS
;
A
#
# COMPACT_ATOMS: atom_id res chain seq x y z
N MET A 1 19.36 -26.86 33.95
CA MET A 1 19.35 -26.13 32.66
C MET A 1 18.16 -25.19 32.68
N ALA A 2 18.39 -23.88 32.79
CA ALA A 2 17.30 -22.90 32.72
C ALA A 2 16.72 -22.94 31.30
N LYS A 3 15.48 -23.40 31.16
CA LYS A 3 14.72 -23.23 29.91
C LYS A 3 14.65 -21.72 29.67
N SER A 4 15.30 -21.22 28.63
CA SER A 4 15.13 -19.84 28.20
C SER A 4 13.66 -19.67 27.80
N VAL A 5 12.85 -19.19 28.73
CA VAL A 5 11.45 -18.85 28.47
C VAL A 5 11.50 -17.70 27.48
N GLY A 6 11.29 -17.99 26.20
CA GLY A 6 11.13 -16.96 25.19
C GLY A 6 9.98 -16.07 25.62
N LEU A 7 10.22 -14.76 25.69
CA LEU A 7 9.21 -13.78 26.06
C LEU A 7 8.23 -13.67 24.87
N ARG A 8 6.98 -14.09 25.10
CA ARG A 8 5.89 -14.05 24.12
C ARG A 8 5.24 -12.69 24.15
N VAL A 9 5.11 -12.04 23.00
CA VAL A 9 4.52 -10.72 22.88
C VAL A 9 3.38 -10.77 21.89
N THR A 10 2.19 -10.38 22.36
CA THR A 10 1.00 -10.21 21.54
C THR A 10 0.96 -8.80 20.97
N VAL A 11 1.02 -8.67 19.64
CA VAL A 11 0.91 -7.37 18.95
C VAL A 11 -0.34 -7.35 18.08
N ILE A 12 -1.18 -6.34 18.29
CA ILE A 12 -2.37 -6.10 17.47
C ILE A 12 -2.12 -4.86 16.62
N ILE A 13 -2.29 -4.97 15.31
CA ILE A 13 -2.20 -3.82 14.40
C ILE A 13 -3.57 -3.39 13.91
N CYS A 14 -3.96 -2.16 14.25
CA CYS A 14 -5.17 -1.52 13.75
C CYS A 14 -4.80 -0.46 12.69
N GLY A 15 -5.35 -0.58 11.47
CA GLY A 15 -5.22 0.41 10.41
C GLY A 15 -6.48 1.27 10.29
N SER A 16 -6.34 2.60 10.25
CA SER A 16 -7.49 3.52 10.15
C SER A 16 -8.11 3.62 8.74
N LEU A 17 -7.44 3.09 7.72
CA LEU A 17 -7.87 3.16 6.31
C LEU A 17 -8.01 1.76 5.69
N GLY A 18 -9.07 1.05 6.09
CA GLY A 18 -9.55 -0.14 5.37
C GLY A 18 -8.61 -1.36 5.35
N GLN A 19 -7.60 -1.40 6.22
CA GLN A 19 -6.73 -2.57 6.38
C GLN A 19 -7.20 -3.42 7.56
N GLU A 20 -7.32 -4.72 7.29
CA GLU A 20 -7.65 -5.78 8.23
C GLU A 20 -6.90 -5.61 9.56
N THR A 21 -7.60 -5.81 10.68
CA THR A 21 -6.96 -5.97 11.97
C THR A 21 -6.08 -7.22 11.92
N ARG A 22 -4.75 -7.04 11.95
CA ARG A 22 -3.81 -8.16 11.94
C ARG A 22 -3.37 -8.47 13.35
N PHE A 23 -3.56 -9.73 13.74
CA PHE A 23 -3.17 -10.28 15.03
C PHE A 23 -2.09 -11.32 14.79
N SER A 24 -0.96 -11.20 15.48
CA SER A 24 0.07 -12.24 15.50
C SER A 24 0.80 -12.21 16.84
N GLU A 25 1.08 -13.40 17.37
CA GLU A 25 1.95 -13.58 18.51
C GLU A 25 3.39 -13.71 17.99
N ILE A 26 4.28 -12.81 18.43
CA ILE A 26 5.68 -12.83 18.07
C ILE A 26 6.47 -13.39 19.25
N THR A 27 7.25 -14.44 19.01
CA THR A 27 8.19 -14.97 20.00
C THR A 27 9.60 -14.54 19.63
N TYR A 28 10.18 -13.64 20.42
CA TYR A 28 11.61 -13.33 20.34
C TYR A 28 12.37 -14.07 21.44
N GLN A 29 13.47 -14.70 21.07
CA GLN A 29 14.34 -15.41 22.01
C GLN A 29 15.41 -14.50 22.62
N ASN A 30 15.59 -13.30 22.05
CA ASN A 30 16.66 -12.39 22.43
C ASN A 30 16.12 -11.27 23.34
N ARG A 31 16.86 -10.93 24.40
CA ARG A 31 16.53 -9.83 25.34
C ARG A 31 16.99 -8.47 24.84
N ASN A 32 17.63 -8.42 23.66
CA ASN A 32 18.09 -7.17 23.08
C ASN A 32 16.92 -6.23 22.77
N PRO A 33 17.14 -4.90 22.82
CA PRO A 33 16.16 -3.93 22.36
C PRO A 33 15.72 -4.24 20.94
N ILE A 34 14.42 -4.15 20.66
CA ILE A 34 13.88 -4.28 19.32
C ILE A 34 13.41 -2.91 18.82
N THR A 35 13.51 -2.71 17.52
CA THR A 35 12.92 -1.54 16.86
C THR A 35 11.45 -1.76 16.51
N VAL A 36 10.69 -0.67 16.48
CA VAL A 36 9.32 -0.68 15.95
C VAL A 36 9.29 -1.18 14.49
N HIS A 37 10.33 -0.85 13.70
CA HIS A 37 10.48 -1.35 12.34
C HIS A 37 10.52 -2.89 12.26
N GLU A 38 11.28 -3.56 13.13
CA GLU A 38 11.40 -5.02 13.14
C GLU A 38 10.05 -5.70 13.47
N ILE A 39 9.28 -5.11 14.40
CA ILE A 39 7.94 -5.58 14.72
C ILE A 39 7.01 -5.42 13.51
N LEU A 40 6.96 -4.23 12.92
CA LEU A 40 6.10 -3.95 11.76
C LEU A 40 6.47 -4.79 10.54
N ARG A 41 7.76 -5.09 10.34
CA ARG A 41 8.25 -5.97 9.28
C ARG A 41 7.69 -7.38 9.38
N HIS A 42 7.49 -7.90 10.59
CA HIS A 42 6.82 -9.20 10.82
C HIS A 42 5.40 -9.23 10.23
N PHE A 43 4.72 -8.08 10.19
CA PHE A 43 3.38 -7.93 9.61
C PHE A 43 3.38 -7.50 8.14
N ALA A 44 4.54 -7.56 7.48
CA ALA A 44 4.77 -7.05 6.12
C ALA A 44 4.49 -5.54 5.96
N ILE A 45 4.72 -4.75 7.02
CA ILE A 45 4.59 -3.30 7.02
C ILE A 45 6.00 -2.69 7.01
N SER A 46 6.41 -2.17 5.86
CA SER A 46 7.72 -1.54 5.68
C SER A 46 7.77 -0.09 6.13
N ALA A 47 6.66 0.64 5.95
CA ALA A 47 6.51 2.03 6.38
C ALA A 47 5.03 2.40 6.55
N PRO A 48 4.70 3.37 7.43
CA PRO A 48 3.38 3.99 7.46
C PRO A 48 3.07 4.65 6.11
N ARG A 49 1.88 4.39 5.55
CA ARG A 49 1.41 5.01 4.30
C ARG A 49 0.70 6.34 4.58
N ASP A 50 0.69 7.23 3.58
CA ASP A 50 -0.19 8.40 3.53
C ASP A 50 -0.12 9.34 4.75
N GLY A 51 1.09 9.65 5.23
CA GLY A 51 1.29 10.56 6.37
C GLY A 51 0.90 9.99 7.74
N SER A 52 0.57 8.70 7.80
CA SER A 52 0.24 8.01 9.04
C SER A 52 1.42 7.96 10.00
N LYS A 53 1.13 7.98 11.29
CA LYS A 53 2.08 7.90 12.40
C LYS A 53 1.84 6.61 13.19
N ILE A 54 2.82 6.24 13.99
CA ILE A 54 2.80 5.02 14.80
C ILE A 54 2.46 5.38 16.25
N TRP A 55 1.39 4.77 16.75
CA TRP A 55 0.90 4.94 18.10
C TRP A 55 0.91 3.59 18.80
N ILE A 56 1.45 3.51 20.01
CA ILE A 56 1.52 2.24 20.76
C ILE A 56 0.79 2.44 22.09
N LYS A 57 -0.24 1.62 22.33
CA LYS A 57 -0.93 1.50 23.62
C LYS A 57 -0.47 0.23 24.31
N ARG A 58 0.05 0.33 25.53
CA ARG A 58 0.44 -0.83 26.36
C ARG A 58 -0.76 -1.35 27.15
N ALA A 59 -0.75 -2.62 27.55
CA ALA A 59 -1.83 -3.22 28.34
C ALA A 59 -2.07 -2.45 29.66
N ASP A 60 -1.01 -2.12 30.39
CA ASP A 60 -1.10 -1.45 31.69
C ASP A 60 -1.27 0.06 31.58
N SER A 61 -1.16 0.61 30.37
CA SER A 61 -1.28 2.05 30.14
C SER A 61 -2.68 2.38 29.63
N GLU A 62 -3.43 3.14 30.42
CA GLU A 62 -4.77 3.58 30.03
C GLU A 62 -4.76 4.43 28.74
N THR A 63 -3.64 5.08 28.42
CA THR A 63 -3.54 6.02 27.31
C THR A 63 -2.31 5.81 26.44
N PHE A 64 -2.40 6.20 25.16
CA PHE A 64 -1.22 6.31 24.30
C PHE A 64 -0.26 7.35 24.86
N ARG A 65 1.03 7.15 24.60
CA ARG A 65 2.03 8.21 24.79
C ARG A 65 1.63 9.44 23.95
N LYS A 66 1.79 10.65 24.52
CA LYS A 66 1.51 11.91 23.81
C LYS A 66 2.42 12.10 22.58
N THR A 67 3.62 11.54 22.63
CA THR A 67 4.60 11.55 21.55
C THR A 67 4.46 10.30 20.68
N ARG A 68 4.53 10.50 19.36
CA ARG A 68 4.55 9.43 18.36
C ARG A 68 5.82 8.58 18.49
N TYR A 69 5.74 7.32 18.08
CA TYR A 69 6.93 6.46 17.95
C TYR A 69 7.54 6.61 16.56
N GLU A 70 8.86 6.56 16.49
CA GLU A 70 9.60 6.51 15.24
C GLU A 70 9.92 5.06 14.89
N MET A 71 10.11 4.78 13.60
CA MET A 71 10.44 3.43 13.12
C MET A 71 11.71 2.87 13.77
N ASN A 72 12.69 3.74 14.02
CA ASN A 72 13.98 3.37 14.59
C ASN A 72 14.00 3.46 16.13
N SER A 73 12.86 3.75 16.78
CA SER A 73 12.78 3.76 18.23
C SER A 73 13.08 2.36 18.76
N GLN A 74 14.22 2.22 19.44
CA GLN A 74 14.61 1.01 20.14
C GLN A 74 14.01 1.02 21.53
N LEU A 75 13.26 -0.01 21.87
CA LEU A 75 12.69 -0.20 23.20
C LEU A 75 13.03 -1.61 23.68
N PRO A 76 13.17 -1.82 25.00
CA PRO A 76 13.27 -3.16 25.57
C PRO A 76 12.11 -4.03 25.08
N TRP A 77 12.38 -5.31 24.79
CA TRP A 77 11.38 -6.26 24.29
C TRP A 77 10.15 -6.36 25.21
N ASP A 78 10.36 -6.25 26.52
CA ASP A 78 9.31 -6.29 27.54
C ASP A 78 8.29 -5.14 27.39
N GLU A 79 8.68 -4.01 26.82
CA GLU A 79 7.79 -2.86 26.64
C GLU A 79 6.74 -3.06 25.55
N PHE A 80 6.93 -4.06 24.68
CA PHE A 80 5.97 -4.43 23.65
C PHE A 80 5.00 -5.51 24.13
N ASN A 81 5.21 -6.11 25.30
CA ASN A 81 4.33 -7.15 25.82
C ASN A 81 2.89 -6.64 25.93
N ASN A 82 1.95 -7.39 25.33
CA ASN A 82 0.52 -7.05 25.26
C ASN A 82 0.25 -5.61 24.80
N CYS A 83 0.99 -5.14 23.79
CA CYS A 83 0.76 -3.81 23.21
C CYS A 83 -0.11 -3.86 21.95
N VAL A 84 -0.83 -2.77 21.72
CA VAL A 84 -1.58 -2.51 20.49
C VAL A 84 -0.88 -1.39 19.74
N ILE A 85 -0.48 -1.68 18.50
CA ILE A 85 0.13 -0.71 17.60
C ILE A 85 -0.94 -0.22 16.64
N VAL A 86 -1.17 1.09 16.60
CA VAL A 86 -2.16 1.72 15.73
C VAL A 86 -1.45 2.63 14.74
N ILE A 87 -1.74 2.43 13.46
CA ILE A 87 -1.19 3.26 12.36
C ILE A 87 -2.29 4.22 11.93
N ALA A 88 -2.13 5.50 12.29
CA ALA A 88 -3.14 6.54 12.09
C ALA A 88 -2.49 7.94 11.92
N PRO A 89 -3.13 8.87 11.20
CA PRO A 89 -2.58 10.22 10.94
C PRO A 89 -2.43 11.07 12.22
N ASP A 90 -3.34 10.89 13.18
CA ASP A 90 -3.39 11.63 14.44
C ASP A 90 -3.74 10.74 15.64
N LEU A 91 -3.61 11.31 16.85
CA LEU A 91 -3.86 10.62 18.10
C LEU A 91 -5.36 10.33 18.34
N GLU A 92 -6.25 11.20 17.87
CA GLU A 92 -7.70 11.03 18.04
C GLU A 92 -8.22 9.84 17.23
N THR A 93 -7.79 9.74 15.97
CA THR A 93 -8.08 8.60 15.10
C THR A 93 -7.50 7.32 15.70
N ALA A 94 -6.30 7.37 16.28
CA ALA A 94 -5.71 6.22 16.96
C ALA A 94 -6.54 5.74 18.17
N LYS A 95 -7.08 6.68 18.97
CA LYS A 95 -8.00 6.38 20.08
C LYS A 95 -9.32 5.79 19.59
N ASN A 96 -9.91 6.39 18.55
CA ASN A 96 -11.16 5.93 17.96
C ASN A 96 -11.04 4.53 17.33
N ALA A 97 -9.86 4.16 16.82
CA ALA A 97 -9.62 2.83 16.26
C ALA A 97 -9.60 1.72 17.33
N LEU A 98 -9.23 2.04 18.58
CA LEU A 98 -9.24 1.06 19.69
C LEU A 98 -10.63 0.84 20.27
N ASN A 99 -11.40 1.92 20.37
CA ASN A 99 -12.76 1.92 20.84
C ASN A 99 -13.62 2.44 19.70
N PRO A 100 -13.89 1.61 18.66
CA PRO A 100 -14.82 2.04 17.62
C PRO A 100 -16.09 2.49 18.36
N PRO A 101 -16.58 3.72 18.12
CA PRO A 101 -17.82 4.16 18.76
C PRO A 101 -18.84 3.06 18.51
N ARG A 102 -19.48 2.57 19.58
CA ARG A 102 -20.62 1.65 19.45
C ARG A 102 -21.47 2.24 18.34
N GLN A 103 -21.64 1.50 17.24
CA GLN A 103 -22.48 1.95 16.15
C GLN A 103 -23.78 2.39 16.82
N GLN A 104 -24.03 3.69 16.83
CA GLN A 104 -25.26 4.19 17.41
C GLN A 104 -26.37 3.45 16.65
N PRO A 105 -27.38 2.91 17.34
CA PRO A 105 -28.50 2.28 16.66
C PRO A 105 -28.96 3.26 15.60
N ILE A 106 -28.90 2.83 14.33
CA ILE A 106 -29.28 3.67 13.20
C ILE A 106 -30.71 4.12 13.49
N ALA A 107 -30.91 5.42 13.64
CA ALA A 107 -32.19 5.99 14.05
C ALA A 107 -33.35 5.56 13.12
N ASP A 108 -33.03 5.27 11.85
CA ASP A 108 -33.91 4.61 10.88
C ASP A 108 -33.13 3.62 9.99
N PRO A 109 -33.15 2.30 10.30
CA PRO A 109 -32.44 1.28 9.54
C PRO A 109 -32.87 1.22 8.07
N LEU A 110 -34.15 1.52 7.79
CA LEU A 110 -34.72 1.51 6.45
C LEU A 110 -34.16 2.64 5.57
N LYS A 111 -34.08 3.86 6.12
CA LYS A 111 -33.56 5.02 5.39
C LYS A 111 -32.07 4.86 5.08
N ALA A 112 -31.29 4.36 6.03
CA ALA A 112 -29.88 4.07 5.81
C ALA A 112 -29.66 2.95 4.76
N PHE A 113 -30.55 1.95 4.72
CA PHE A 113 -30.52 0.92 3.68
C PHE A 113 -30.82 1.50 2.30
N GLU A 114 -31.83 2.35 2.18
CA GLU A 114 -32.21 3.01 0.92
C GLU A 114 -31.08 3.91 0.38
N GLU A 115 -30.49 4.76 1.23
CA GLU A 115 -29.36 5.62 0.85
C GLU A 115 -28.14 4.81 0.40
N ASN A 116 -27.86 3.70 1.08
CA ASN A 116 -26.73 2.84 0.73
C ASN A 116 -26.99 2.08 -0.60
N LEU A 117 -28.22 1.66 -0.84
CA LEU A 117 -28.65 1.02 -2.09
C LEU A 117 -28.58 1.99 -3.27
N GLU A 118 -28.97 3.25 -3.09
CA GLU A 118 -28.79 4.30 -4.09
C GLU A 118 -27.31 4.57 -4.40
N ARG A 119 -26.47 4.64 -3.35
CA ARG A 119 -25.02 4.81 -3.50
C ARG A 119 -24.40 3.65 -4.29
N GLN A 120 -24.80 2.41 -4.01
CA GLN A 120 -24.32 1.26 -4.78
C GLN A 120 -24.78 1.30 -6.24
N LYS A 121 -26.05 1.67 -6.51
CA LYS A 121 -26.55 1.86 -7.88
C LYS A 121 -25.78 2.93 -8.64
N ARG A 122 -25.38 4.02 -7.97
CA ARG A 122 -24.56 5.08 -8.57
C ARG A 122 -23.15 4.58 -8.91
N LEU A 123 -22.48 3.93 -7.97
CA LEU A 123 -21.16 3.33 -8.20
C LEU A 123 -21.16 2.30 -9.32
N TRP A 124 -22.22 1.51 -9.44
CA TRP A 124 -22.37 0.55 -10.53
C TRP A 124 -22.49 1.25 -11.88
N ARG A 125 -23.31 2.32 -11.98
CA ARG A 125 -23.43 3.13 -13.21
C ARG A 125 -22.10 3.75 -13.62
N GLU A 126 -21.37 4.35 -12.67
CA GLU A 126 -20.06 4.95 -12.92
C GLU A 126 -19.04 3.90 -13.40
N LYS A 127 -18.98 2.72 -12.75
CA LYS A 127 -18.09 1.63 -13.17
C LYS A 127 -18.45 1.08 -14.55
N ARG A 128 -19.75 0.98 -14.85
CA ARG A 128 -20.23 0.50 -16.15
C ARG A 128 -19.86 1.49 -17.26
N GLN A 129 -20.09 2.79 -17.05
CA GLN A 129 -19.66 3.83 -17.99
C GLN A 129 -18.14 3.85 -18.18
N ALA A 130 -17.36 3.70 -17.10
CA ALA A 130 -15.90 3.62 -17.19
C ALA A 130 -15.44 2.37 -17.96
N LYS A 131 -16.15 1.25 -17.85
CA LYS A 131 -15.87 0.03 -18.61
C LYS A 131 -16.24 0.18 -20.09
N GLU A 132 -17.37 0.81 -20.40
CA GLU A 132 -17.78 1.14 -21.76
C GLU A 132 -16.80 2.14 -22.42
N ALA A 133 -16.36 3.17 -21.69
CA ALA A 133 -15.40 4.17 -22.17
C ALA A 133 -13.99 3.61 -22.42
N ARG A 134 -13.56 2.58 -21.67
CA ARG A 134 -12.25 1.93 -21.88
C ARG A 134 -12.19 1.06 -23.14
N GLY A 135 -13.33 0.76 -23.77
CA GLY A 135 -13.39 -0.12 -24.94
C GLY A 135 -12.94 -1.56 -24.66
N PRO A 136 -12.87 -2.43 -25.69
CA PRO A 136 -12.35 -3.78 -25.54
C PRO A 136 -10.86 -3.75 -25.18
N CYS A 137 -10.52 -4.29 -24.02
CA CYS A 137 -9.14 -4.46 -23.58
C CYS A 137 -8.45 -5.52 -24.46
N VAL A 138 -7.47 -5.11 -25.26
CA VAL A 138 -6.66 -6.05 -26.03
C VAL A 138 -5.77 -6.81 -25.04
N PRO A 139 -5.76 -8.16 -25.06
CA PRO A 139 -4.88 -8.93 -24.20
C PRO A 139 -3.42 -8.47 -24.32
N ARG A 140 -2.72 -8.32 -23.18
CA ARG A 140 -1.34 -7.84 -23.10
C ARG A 140 -0.38 -8.59 -24.05
N SER A 141 -0.65 -9.86 -24.32
CA SER A 141 0.10 -10.68 -25.27
C SER A 141 0.00 -10.18 -26.72
N LEU A 142 -1.18 -9.71 -27.14
CA LEU A 142 -1.41 -9.11 -28.45
C LEU A 142 -0.84 -7.68 -28.52
N GLU A 143 -0.94 -6.89 -27.46
CA GLU A 143 -0.30 -5.57 -27.39
C GLU A 143 1.22 -5.67 -27.59
N LEU A 144 1.88 -6.60 -26.89
CA LEU A 144 3.33 -6.83 -27.02
C LEU A 144 3.71 -7.31 -28.43
N LYS A 145 2.89 -8.15 -29.07
CA LYS A 145 3.10 -8.56 -30.46
C LYS A 145 3.02 -7.37 -31.41
N ASN A 146 2.00 -6.52 -31.25
CA ASN A 146 1.82 -5.32 -32.07
C ASN A 146 2.98 -4.33 -31.89
N GLN A 147 3.44 -4.12 -30.64
CA GLN A 147 4.60 -3.28 -30.35
C GLN A 147 5.89 -3.80 -31.04
N LYS A 148 6.13 -5.11 -31.02
CA LYS A 148 7.28 -5.72 -31.73
C LYS A 148 7.20 -5.48 -33.23
N ILE A 149 6.03 -5.68 -33.83
CA ILE A 149 5.82 -5.43 -35.28
C ILE A 149 6.08 -3.95 -35.59
N SER A 150 5.51 -3.02 -34.81
CA SER A 150 5.73 -1.58 -35.00
C SER A 150 7.20 -1.18 -34.87
N ALA A 151 7.94 -1.77 -33.93
CA ALA A 151 9.37 -1.52 -33.76
C ALA A 151 10.18 -1.98 -34.99
N ILE A 152 9.86 -3.16 -35.54
CA ILE A 152 10.49 -3.69 -36.76
C ILE A 152 10.23 -2.76 -37.94
N VAL A 153 8.98 -2.32 -38.13
CA VAL A 153 8.61 -1.41 -39.22
C VAL A 153 9.33 -0.08 -39.09
N ARG A 154 9.40 0.50 -37.88
CA ARG A 154 10.15 1.74 -37.61
C ARG A 154 11.64 1.58 -37.93
N LYS A 155 12.25 0.46 -37.52
CA LYS A 155 13.67 0.18 -37.80
C LYS A 155 13.93 0.07 -39.30
N LYS A 156 13.08 -0.66 -40.03
CA LYS A 156 13.16 -0.78 -41.50
C LYS A 156 12.99 0.58 -42.19
N ARG A 157 12.03 1.39 -41.75
CA ARG A 157 11.80 2.74 -42.29
C ARG A 157 13.00 3.66 -42.05
N LYS A 158 13.58 3.63 -40.83
CA LYS A 158 14.77 4.42 -40.49
C LYS A 158 15.96 4.03 -41.38
N ALA A 159 16.23 2.74 -41.54
CA ALA A 159 17.31 2.27 -42.40
C ALA A 159 17.14 2.68 -43.87
N ARG A 160 15.91 2.65 -44.40
CA ARG A 160 15.61 3.14 -45.75
C ARG A 160 15.88 4.64 -45.90
N LEU A 161 15.47 5.45 -44.91
CA LEU A 161 15.70 6.89 -44.94
C LEU A 161 17.18 7.24 -44.79
N GLU A 162 17.94 6.52 -43.96
CA GLU A 162 19.40 6.70 -43.85
C GLU A 162 20.13 6.29 -45.13
N ALA A 163 19.70 5.21 -45.80
CA ALA A 163 20.24 4.82 -47.09
C ALA A 163 19.99 5.88 -48.17
N LEU A 164 18.76 6.41 -48.25
CA LEU A 164 18.41 7.49 -49.18
C LEU A 164 19.22 8.78 -48.91
N LYS A 165 19.42 9.15 -47.64
CA LYS A 165 20.26 10.30 -47.30
C LYS A 165 21.71 10.12 -47.74
N LYS A 166 22.28 8.92 -47.56
CA LYS A 166 23.65 8.62 -47.98
C LYS A 166 23.82 8.65 -49.50
N THR A 167 22.82 8.19 -50.26
CA THR A 167 22.84 8.30 -51.73
C THR A 167 22.72 9.75 -52.18
N GLU A 168 21.83 10.54 -51.57
CA GLU A 168 21.69 11.98 -51.87
C GLU A 168 22.94 12.81 -51.48
N GLU A 169 23.66 12.44 -50.42
CA GLU A 169 24.93 13.07 -50.04
C GLU A 169 26.09 12.68 -50.96
N ASN A 170 26.11 11.44 -51.48
CA ASN A 170 27.12 11.01 -52.45
C ASN A 170 26.91 11.66 -53.82
N ASP A 171 25.67 11.77 -54.29
CA ASP A 171 25.35 12.42 -55.58
C ASP A 171 25.64 13.93 -55.55
N LYS A 172 25.64 14.57 -54.38
CA LYS A 172 26.03 15.98 -54.20
C LYS A 172 27.54 16.20 -54.06
N ASN A 173 28.31 15.14 -53.82
CA ASN A 173 29.76 15.21 -53.57
C ASN A 173 30.61 14.65 -54.72
N THR A 174 30.01 14.20 -55.82
CA THR A 174 30.72 13.98 -57.08
C THR A 174 31.07 15.35 -57.68
N PRO A 175 32.36 15.74 -57.77
CA PRO A 175 32.75 16.93 -58.51
C PRO A 175 32.54 16.64 -60.00
N ASP A 176 31.83 17.55 -60.69
CA ASP A 176 31.74 17.57 -62.14
C ASP A 176 33.15 17.41 -62.74
N SER A 177 33.35 16.31 -63.45
CA SER A 177 34.53 16.08 -64.30
C SER A 177 34.31 16.69 -65.67
#